data_AF-A0A811LLS7-F1
#
_entry.id   AF-A0A811LLS7-F1
#
_cell.length_a   1.000
_cell.length_b   1.000
_cell.length_c   1.000
_cell.angle_alpha   90.00
_cell.angle_beta   90.00
_cell.angle_gamma   90.00
#
_symmetry.space_group_name_H-M   'P 1'
#
loop_
_entity.id
_entity.type
_entity.pdbx_description
1 polymer ?
#
loop_
_entity_poly.entity_id
_entity_poly.type
_entity_poly.pdbx_seq_one_letter_code
_entity_poly.pdbx_strand_id
1 'polypeptide(L)'
;MLINKNYLSSNHGMCKILHIITGFIVSSLLCANWYGGRSCFSEKFISIPAGINMALVFINIVVFIMNFIDFGNRVVEKYYSMCCVVLYILGMGILIWYMIQFHNQRGWLAAAVVLFALNTFLAFFDVKILQGDIEDD
;
A
#
# COMPACT_ATOMS: atom_id res chain seq x y z
N MET A 1 23.33 -6.53 -17.33
CA MET A 1 22.31 -6.31 -16.27
C MET A 1 22.91 -5.29 -15.32
N LEU A 2 22.60 -4.01 -15.52
CA LEU A 2 23.16 -2.92 -14.74
C LEU A 2 22.24 -2.71 -13.54
N ILE A 3 22.68 -3.17 -12.36
CA ILE A 3 21.99 -2.89 -11.11
C ILE A 3 22.08 -1.39 -10.86
N ASN A 4 20.93 -0.71 -10.77
CA ASN A 4 20.89 0.71 -10.46
C ASN A 4 21.07 0.91 -8.95
N LYS A 5 22.31 1.13 -8.52
CA LYS A 5 22.65 1.33 -7.09
C LYS A 5 22.05 2.61 -6.51
N ASN A 6 21.73 3.60 -7.36
CA ASN A 6 21.17 4.88 -6.92
C ASN A 6 19.65 4.79 -6.68
N TYR A 7 18.98 3.79 -7.26
CA TYR A 7 17.54 3.61 -7.09
C TYR A 7 17.14 3.36 -5.62
N LEU A 8 17.98 2.70 -4.83
CA LEU A 8 17.74 2.49 -3.40
C LEU A 8 17.83 3.79 -2.57
N SER A 9 18.58 4.77 -3.06
CA SER A 9 18.80 6.06 -2.40
C SER A 9 17.87 7.16 -2.90
N SER A 10 17.19 6.95 -4.03
CA SER A 10 16.26 7.92 -4.61
C SER A 10 14.95 7.97 -3.83
N ASN A 11 14.36 9.16 -3.78
CA ASN A 11 13.05 9.43 -3.19
C ASN A 11 11.95 8.44 -3.67
N HIS A 12 11.97 8.08 -4.95
CA HIS A 12 11.04 7.11 -5.54
C HIS A 12 11.25 5.69 -4.98
N GLY A 13 12.50 5.21 -4.90
CA GLY A 13 12.79 3.89 -4.33
C GLY A 13 12.43 3.78 -2.85
N MET A 14 12.70 4.85 -2.08
CA MET A 14 12.30 4.94 -0.67
C MET A 14 10.78 4.90 -0.49
N CYS A 15 10.02 5.59 -1.34
CA CYS A 15 8.55 5.53 -1.31
C CYS A 15 8.03 4.11 -1.50
N LYS A 16 8.58 3.35 -2.46
CA LYS A 16 8.16 1.95 -2.68
C LYS A 16 8.52 1.04 -1.51
N ILE A 17 9.69 1.22 -0.89
CA ILE A 17 10.08 0.46 0.30
C ILE A 17 9.10 0.73 1.46
N LEU A 18 8.77 2.00 1.70
CA LEU A 18 7.79 2.37 2.73
C LEU A 18 6.44 1.70 2.51
N HIS A 19 5.92 1.73 1.28
CA HIS A 19 4.67 1.04 0.89
C HIS A 19 4.69 -0.46 1.18
N ILE A 20 5.82 -1.12 0.93
CA ILE A 20 5.96 -2.55 1.20
C ILE A 20 5.91 -2.80 2.71
N ILE A 21 6.68 -2.05 3.50
CA ILE A 21 6.75 -2.22 4.95
C ILE A 21 5.38 -1.96 5.60
N THR A 22 4.76 -0.82 5.30
CA THR A 22 3.44 -0.45 5.84
C THR A 22 2.37 -1.43 5.38
N GLY A 23 2.42 -1.89 4.14
CA GLY A 23 1.51 -2.90 3.60
C GLY A 23 1.64 -4.27 4.28
N PHE A 24 2.85 -4.69 4.67
CA PHE A 24 3.04 -5.89 5.50
C PHE A 24 2.47 -5.73 6.90
N ILE A 25 2.63 -4.55 7.52
CA ILE A 25 2.05 -4.25 8.84
C ILE A 25 0.52 -4.30 8.76
N VAL A 26 -0.09 -3.68 7.75
CA VAL A 26 -1.55 -3.73 7.53
C VAL A 26 -2.03 -5.16 7.35
N SER A 27 -1.34 -5.96 6.53
CA SER A 27 -1.69 -7.38 6.32
C SER A 27 -1.60 -8.16 7.65
N SER A 28 -0.58 -7.88 8.46
CA SER A 28 -0.45 -8.50 9.78
C SER A 28 -1.58 -8.07 10.73
N LEU A 29 -1.96 -6.80 10.74
CA LEU A 29 -3.07 -6.31 11.58
C LEU A 29 -4.43 -6.88 11.18
N LEU A 30 -4.69 -6.99 9.87
CA LEU A 30 -5.95 -7.52 9.37
C LEU A 30 -6.02 -9.05 9.48
N CYS A 31 -4.88 -9.75 9.43
CA CYS A 31 -4.86 -11.23 9.41
C CYS A 31 -4.45 -11.88 10.74
N ALA A 32 -3.96 -11.12 11.73
CA ALA A 32 -3.58 -11.67 13.01
C ALA A 32 -4.81 -12.09 13.84
N ASN A 33 -4.88 -13.38 14.15
CA ASN A 33 -5.87 -13.94 15.10
C ASN A 33 -5.58 -13.54 16.57
N TRP A 34 -4.38 -13.02 16.88
CA TRP A 34 -3.94 -12.77 18.25
C TRP A 34 -4.75 -11.66 18.95
N TYR A 35 -5.24 -10.64 18.23
CA TYR A 35 -6.06 -9.57 18.79
C TYR A 35 -7.56 -9.93 18.90
N GLY A 36 -7.87 -11.22 19.00
CA GLY A 36 -9.24 -11.76 19.03
C GLY A 36 -10.01 -11.55 17.72
N GLY A 37 -9.29 -11.34 16.62
CA GLY A 37 -9.84 -11.26 15.27
C GLY A 37 -10.21 -12.64 14.72
N ARG A 38 -11.02 -12.66 13.65
CA ARG A 38 -11.18 -13.85 12.79
C ARG A 38 -10.20 -13.73 11.61
N SER A 39 -9.86 -14.84 10.97
CA SER A 39 -9.00 -14.85 9.77
C SER A 39 -9.40 -13.78 8.76
N CYS A 40 -8.43 -13.14 8.11
CA CYS A 40 -8.58 -12.09 7.09
C CYS A 40 -9.71 -12.34 6.06
N PHE A 41 -9.95 -13.60 5.70
CA PHE A 41 -10.94 -14.00 4.68
C PHE A 41 -12.28 -14.45 5.26
N SER A 42 -12.47 -14.36 6.58
CA SER A 42 -13.67 -14.88 7.25
C SER A 42 -14.88 -13.96 7.13
N GLU A 43 -14.68 -12.64 6.99
CA GLU A 43 -15.76 -11.66 6.89
C GLU A 43 -15.60 -10.82 5.63
N LYS A 44 -16.67 -10.70 4.84
CA LYS A 44 -16.65 -10.02 3.52
C LYS A 44 -16.13 -8.56 3.59
N PHE A 45 -16.35 -7.89 4.72
CA PHE A 45 -15.97 -6.50 4.92
C PHE A 45 -14.48 -6.32 5.24
N ILE A 46 -13.83 -7.32 5.86
CA ILE A 46 -12.39 -7.29 6.17
C ILE A 46 -11.59 -7.95 5.03
N SER A 47 -12.18 -8.93 4.35
CA SER A 47 -11.49 -9.69 3.30
C SER A 47 -11.21 -8.88 2.04
N ILE A 48 -12.10 -7.96 1.67
CA ILE A 48 -11.89 -7.10 0.49
C ILE A 48 -10.70 -6.15 0.70
N PRO A 49 -10.65 -5.31 1.78
CA PRO A 49 -9.49 -4.46 2.05
C PRO A 49 -8.19 -5.25 2.25
N ALA A 50 -8.24 -6.39 2.94
CA ALA A 50 -7.06 -7.24 3.14
C ALA A 50 -6.52 -7.80 1.81
N GLY A 51 -7.40 -8.29 0.94
CA GLY A 51 -7.04 -8.80 -0.38
C GLY A 51 -6.46 -7.71 -1.29
N ILE A 52 -7.07 -6.52 -1.30
CA ILE A 52 -6.55 -5.36 -2.04
C ILE A 52 -5.14 -5.02 -1.56
N ASN A 53 -4.94 -4.88 -0.24
CA ASN A 53 -3.63 -4.52 0.31
C ASN A 53 -2.57 -5.59 -0.01
N MET A 54 -2.90 -6.87 0.12
CA MET A 54 -1.98 -7.98 -0.19
C MET A 54 -1.59 -8.00 -1.67
N ALA A 55 -2.54 -7.79 -2.58
CA ALA A 55 -2.27 -7.69 -4.01
C ALA A 55 -1.39 -6.47 -4.34
N LEU A 56 -1.66 -5.32 -3.73
CA LEU A 56 -0.87 -4.10 -3.92
C LEU A 56 0.57 -4.26 -3.42
N VAL A 57 0.78 -4.88 -2.25
CA VAL A 57 2.13 -5.18 -1.74
C VAL A 57 2.89 -6.08 -2.70
N PHE A 58 2.25 -7.14 -3.22
CA PHE A 58 2.89 -8.04 -4.17
C PHE A 58 3.31 -7.30 -5.45
N ILE A 59 2.43 -6.47 -6.01
CA ILE A 59 2.75 -5.69 -7.22
C ILE A 59 3.84 -4.66 -6.92
N ASN A 60 3.81 -3.99 -5.76
CA ASN A 60 4.85 -3.05 -5.34
C ASN A 60 6.23 -3.72 -5.26
N ILE A 61 6.32 -4.95 -4.77
CA ILE A 61 7.55 -5.75 -4.77
C ILE A 61 8.03 -6.02 -6.20
N VAL A 62 7.12 -6.42 -7.10
CA VAL A 62 7.45 -6.69 -8.50
C VAL A 62 7.97 -5.42 -9.20
N VAL A 63 7.28 -4.30 -9.05
CA VAL A 63 7.69 -3.00 -9.64
C VAL A 63 9.04 -2.55 -9.05
N PHE A 64 9.24 -2.73 -7.75
CA PHE A 64 10.51 -2.45 -7.10
C PHE A 64 11.67 -3.26 -7.72
N ILE A 65 11.47 -4.56 -7.96
CA ILE A 65 12.47 -5.41 -8.60
C ILE A 65 12.71 -4.99 -10.07
N MET A 66 11.66 -4.65 -10.81
CA MET A 66 11.77 -4.18 -12.20
C MET A 66 12.59 -2.89 -12.30
N ASN A 67 12.34 -1.93 -11.40
CA ASN A 67 13.10 -0.69 -11.33
C ASN A 67 14.55 -0.90 -10.87
N PHE A 68 14.79 -1.83 -9.96
CA PHE A 68 16.14 -2.17 -9.51
C PHE A 68 17.02 -2.71 -10.66
N ILE A 69 16.41 -3.39 -11.62
CA ILE A 69 17.06 -3.97 -12.82
C ILE A 69 17.11 -2.96 -13.99
N ASP A 70 16.63 -1.73 -13.80
CA ASP A 70 16.57 -0.67 -14.82
C ASP A 70 15.70 -1.04 -16.04
N PHE A 71 14.70 -1.90 -15.82
CA PHE A 71 13.70 -2.28 -16.84
C PHE A 71 12.37 -1.53 -16.65
N GLY A 72 12.36 -0.53 -15.76
CA GLY A 72 11.18 0.23 -15.38
C GLY A 72 10.65 1.10 -16.51
N ASN A 73 9.34 1.05 -16.74
CA ASN A 73 8.66 1.99 -17.63
C ASN A 73 7.88 3.01 -16.80
N ARG A 74 8.42 4.24 -16.73
CA ARG A 74 7.84 5.37 -15.98
C ARG A 74 6.35 5.63 -16.29
N VAL A 75 5.91 5.38 -17.54
CA VAL A 75 4.52 5.59 -17.93
C VAL A 75 3.60 4.55 -17.28
N VAL A 76 4.00 3.27 -17.29
CA VAL A 76 3.21 2.19 -16.69
C VAL A 76 3.13 2.37 -15.17
N GLU A 77 4.24 2.78 -14.56
CA GLU A 77 4.29 3.03 -13.11
C GLU A 77 3.39 4.19 -12.69
N LYS A 78 3.33 5.26 -13.49
CA LYS A 78 2.42 6.37 -13.23
C LYS A 78 0.96 5.93 -13.18
N TYR A 79 0.52 5.11 -14.13
CA TYR A 79 -0.85 4.56 -14.11
C TYR A 79 -1.07 3.62 -12.94
N TYR A 80 -0.09 2.77 -12.63
CA TYR A 80 -0.15 1.89 -11.47
C TYR A 80 -0.30 2.68 -10.16
N SER A 81 0.53 3.69 -9.92
CA SER A 81 0.48 4.50 -8.70
C SER A 81 -0.82 5.29 -8.58
N MET A 82 -1.40 5.78 -9.69
CA MET A 82 -2.75 6.36 -9.69
C MET A 82 -3.83 5.33 -9.27
N CYS A 83 -3.76 4.11 -9.81
CA CYS A 83 -4.67 3.03 -9.43
C CYS A 83 -4.51 2.66 -7.94
N CYS A 84 -3.28 2.66 -7.40
CA CYS A 84 -3.03 2.43 -5.98
C CYS A 84 -3.74 3.45 -5.09
N VAL A 85 -3.70 4.74 -5.42
CA VAL A 85 -4.41 5.79 -4.67
C VAL A 85 -5.90 5.46 -4.56
N VAL A 86 -6.54 5.14 -5.69
CA VAL A 86 -7.97 4.81 -5.73
C VAL A 86 -8.28 3.56 -4.90
N LEU A 87 -7.47 2.51 -5.04
CA LEU A 87 -7.66 1.25 -4.33
C LEU A 87 -7.46 1.40 -2.81
N TYR A 88 -6.49 2.20 -2.36
CA TYR A 88 -6.31 2.47 -0.93
C TYR A 88 -7.48 3.28 -0.35
N ILE A 89 -8.02 4.26 -1.09
CA ILE A 89 -9.21 5.01 -0.67
C ILE A 89 -10.43 4.10 -0.56
N LEU A 90 -10.63 3.20 -1.52
CA LEU A 90 -11.73 2.23 -1.48
C LEU A 90 -11.59 1.27 -0.28
N GLY A 91 -10.38 0.74 -0.06
CA GLY A 91 -10.10 -0.12 1.10
C GLY A 91 -10.36 0.59 2.44
N MET A 92 -9.96 1.86 2.54
CA MET A 92 -10.21 2.70 3.71
C MET A 92 -11.70 2.92 3.95
N GLY A 93 -12.47 3.28 2.91
CA GLY A 93 -13.90 3.51 3.01
C GLY A 93 -14.67 2.29 3.49
N ILE A 94 -14.29 1.10 3.03
CA ILE A 94 -14.89 -0.18 3.46
C ILE A 94 -14.58 -0.45 4.94
N LEU A 95 -13.34 -0.21 5.39
CA LEU A 95 -12.96 -0.40 6.80
C LEU A 95 -13.69 0.58 7.73
N ILE A 96 -13.82 1.85 7.32
CA ILE A 96 -14.59 2.86 8.09
C ILE A 96 -16.06 2.44 8.17
N TRP A 97 -16.65 2.02 7.05
CA TRP A 97 -18.03 1.51 7.05
C TRP A 97 -18.21 0.34 8.00
N TYR A 98 -17.27 -0.61 8.00
CA TYR A 98 -17.27 -1.75 8.93
C TYR A 98 -17.22 -1.30 10.39
N MET A 99 -16.37 -0.32 10.73
CA MET A 99 -16.28 0.21 12.09
C MET A 99 -17.61 0.83 12.56
N ILE A 100 -18.31 1.55 11.69
CA ILE A 100 -19.62 2.17 12.00
C ILE A 100 -20.69 1.10 12.17
N GLN A 101 -20.81 0.17 11.21
CA GLN A 101 -21.88 -0.83 11.17
C GLN A 101 -21.86 -1.77 12.40
N PHE A 102 -20.67 -2.18 12.84
CA PHE A 102 -20.51 -3.14 13.93
C PHE A 102 -20.13 -2.50 15.27
N HIS A 103 -20.08 -1.15 15.34
CA HIS A 103 -19.64 -0.38 16.51
C HIS A 103 -18.31 -0.91 17.11
N ASN A 104 -17.44 -1.45 16.26
CA ASN A 104 -16.28 -2.24 16.67
C ASN A 104 -15.04 -1.34 16.75
N GLN A 105 -14.91 -0.62 17.87
CA GLN A 105 -13.85 0.36 18.14
C GLN A 105 -12.51 -0.29 18.54
N ARG A 106 -12.20 -1.49 18.03
CA ARG A 106 -10.94 -2.16 18.38
C ARG A 106 -9.75 -1.37 17.82
N GLY A 107 -8.75 -1.12 18.67
CA GLY A 107 -7.59 -0.30 18.33
C GLY A 107 -6.81 -0.78 17.09
N TRP A 108 -6.81 -2.08 16.80
CA TRP A 108 -6.15 -2.62 15.60
C TRP A 108 -6.85 -2.26 14.28
N LEU A 109 -8.18 -2.12 14.28
CA LEU A 109 -8.94 -1.65 13.11
C LEU A 109 -8.67 -0.17 12.87
N ALA A 110 -8.65 0.64 13.93
CA ALA A 110 -8.29 2.05 13.84
C ALA A 110 -6.85 2.23 13.31
N ALA A 111 -5.90 1.43 13.80
CA ALA A 111 -4.53 1.43 13.29
C ALA A 111 -4.46 1.05 11.80
N ALA A 112 -5.23 0.05 11.36
CA ALA A 112 -5.31 -0.33 9.95
C ALA A 112 -5.83 0.82 9.07
N VAL A 113 -6.88 1.54 9.49
CA VAL A 113 -7.41 2.71 8.76
C VAL A 113 -6.36 3.81 8.64
N VAL A 114 -5.64 4.11 9.73
CA VAL A 114 -4.56 5.12 9.72
C VAL A 114 -3.43 4.71 8.77
N LEU A 115 -3.05 3.43 8.74
CA LEU A 115 -2.02 2.93 7.83
C LEU A 115 -2.48 2.94 6.37
N PHE A 116 -3.76 2.66 6.10
CA PHE A 116 -4.34 2.85 4.78
C PHE A 116 -4.26 4.32 4.34
N ALA A 117 -4.52 5.26 5.25
CA ALA A 117 -4.39 6.69 4.96
C ALA A 117 -2.95 7.07 4.66
N LEU A 118 -2.00 6.60 5.46
CA LEU A 118 -0.58 6.80 5.23
C LEU A 118 -0.14 6.23 3.87
N ASN A 119 -0.64 5.04 3.49
CA ASN A 119 -0.39 4.48 2.15
C ASN A 119 -1.02 5.30 1.03
N THR A 120 -2.22 5.86 1.23
CA THR A 120 -2.80 6.80 0.25
C THR A 120 -1.91 8.03 0.06
N PHE A 121 -1.40 8.62 1.14
CA PHE A 121 -0.47 9.76 1.06
C PHE A 121 0.82 9.38 0.36
N LEU A 122 1.44 8.25 0.71
CA LEU A 122 2.65 7.77 0.04
C LEU A 122 2.41 7.51 -1.45
N ALA A 123 1.27 6.92 -1.84
CA ALA A 123 0.93 6.70 -3.24
C ALA A 123 0.74 8.02 -4.00
N PHE A 124 0.20 9.04 -3.35
CA PHE A 124 0.09 10.38 -3.93
C PHE A 124 1.46 11.05 -4.13
N PHE A 125 2.37 10.91 -3.17
CA PHE A 125 3.76 11.37 -3.32
C PHE A 125 4.46 10.64 -4.47
N ASP A 126 4.31 9.33 -4.57
CA ASP A 126 4.87 8.51 -5.67
C ASP A 126 4.36 9.01 -7.04
N VAL A 127 3.07 9.31 -7.17
CA VAL A 127 2.51 9.91 -8.40
C VAL A 127 3.12 11.27 -8.72
N LYS A 128 3.36 12.12 -7.71
CA LYS A 128 3.98 13.45 -7.91
C LYS A 128 5.44 13.35 -8.35
N ILE A 129 6.21 12.43 -7.76
CA ILE A 129 7.59 12.15 -8.18
C ILE A 129 7.60 11.67 -9.64
N LEU A 130 6.69 10.75 -10.00
CA LEU A 130 6.54 10.24 -11.36
C LEU A 130 6.02 11.28 -12.37
N GLN A 131 5.39 12.36 -11.92
CA GLN A 131 4.99 13.49 -12.76
C GLN A 131 6.13 14.49 -13.01
N GLY A 132 7.23 14.38 -12.27
CA GLY A 132 8.34 15.33 -12.32
C GLY A 132 8.10 16.61 -11.52
N ASP A 133 7.07 16.64 -10.67
CA ASP A 133 6.76 17.80 -9.81
C ASP A 133 7.69 17.88 -8.58
N ILE A 134 8.39 16.79 -8.25
CA ILE A 134 9.31 16.67 -7.13
C ILE A 134 10.61 16.07 -7.67
N GLU A 135 11.75 16.71 -7.38
CA GLU A 135 13.07 16.23 -7.80
C GLU A 135 13.39 14.86 -7.17
N ASP A 136 13.84 13.94 -8.02
CA ASP A 136 14.13 12.55 -7.72
C ASP A 136 15.64 12.43 -7.42
N ASP A 137 16.10 13.16 -6.40
CA ASP A 137 17.49 13.12 -5.91
C ASP A 137 17.77 11.85 -5.09
#